data_AF-A0A8T3LM14-F1
#
_entry.id   AF-A0A8T3LM14-F1
#
_cell.length_a   1.000
_cell.length_b   1.000
_cell.length_c   1.000
_cell.angle_alpha   90.00
_cell.angle_beta   90.00
_cell.angle_gamma   90.00
#
_symmetry.space_group_name_H-M   'P 1'
#
loop_
_entity.id
_entity.type
_entity.pdbx_description
1 polymer ?
#
loop_
_entity_poly.entity_id
_entity_poly.type
_entity_poly.pdbx_seq_one_letter_code
_entity_poly.pdbx_strand_id
1 'polypeptide(L)'
;LAGHAEDVARYAERLQVVDRNLARLVEAMQPDDCLVVMADHGNDPTIGHSHHTREVVPVLVYQQGLVHTQLGVRTTLSDVGAT
;
A
#
# COMPACT_ATOMS: atom_id res chain seq x y z
N LEU A 1 10.32 0.08 -11.97
CA LEU A 1 11.24 -1.07 -11.79
C LEU A 1 10.56 -2.42 -12.04
N ALA A 2 9.31 -2.64 -11.64
CA ALA A 2 8.58 -3.90 -11.86
C ALA A 2 7.33 -3.77 -12.76
N GLY A 3 6.35 -2.91 -12.39
CA GLY A 3 5.10 -2.74 -13.16
C GLY A 3 5.30 -2.34 -14.63
N HIS A 4 5.91 -1.18 -14.89
CA HIS A 4 6.29 -0.73 -16.26
C HIS A 4 7.12 -1.76 -17.06
N ALA A 5 7.82 -2.66 -16.38
CA ALA A 5 8.66 -3.69 -17.00
C ALA A 5 7.92 -5.01 -17.24
N GLU A 6 6.64 -5.09 -16.83
CA GLU A 6 5.81 -6.30 -16.89
C GLU A 6 6.48 -7.54 -16.27
N ASP A 7 7.27 -7.30 -15.21
CA ASP A 7 8.02 -8.34 -14.50
C ASP A 7 7.29 -8.73 -13.21
N VAL A 8 6.41 -9.73 -13.33
CA VAL A 8 5.60 -10.28 -12.22
C VAL A 8 6.46 -10.77 -11.07
N ALA A 9 7.55 -11.50 -11.37
CA ALA A 9 8.42 -12.10 -10.37
C ALA A 9 9.11 -11.01 -9.53
N ARG A 10 9.61 -9.97 -10.20
CA ARG A 10 10.18 -8.81 -9.51
C ARG A 10 9.14 -8.02 -8.76
N TYR A 11 7.93 -7.87 -9.29
CA TYR A 11 6.85 -7.19 -8.56
C TYR A 11 6.58 -7.89 -7.22
N ALA A 12 6.42 -9.23 -7.25
CA ALA A 12 6.24 -10.04 -6.05
C ALA A 12 7.42 -9.95 -5.09
N GLU A 13 8.66 -10.02 -5.59
CA GLU A 13 9.87 -9.84 -4.79
C GLU A 13 9.86 -8.50 -4.03
N ARG A 14 9.50 -7.40 -4.72
CA ARG A 14 9.45 -6.07 -4.10
C ARG A 14 8.37 -5.98 -3.03
N LEU A 15 7.19 -6.57 -3.26
CA LEU A 15 6.13 -6.63 -2.24
C LEU A 15 6.60 -7.40 -0.99
N GLN A 16 7.29 -8.53 -1.15
CA GLN A 16 7.85 -9.30 -0.03
C GLN A 16 8.94 -8.53 0.72
N VAL A 17 9.75 -7.73 0.03
CA VAL A 17 10.73 -6.84 0.67
C VAL A 17 10.02 -5.78 1.51
N VAL A 18 8.95 -5.17 0.98
CA VAL A 18 8.15 -4.18 1.73
C VAL A 18 7.52 -4.82 2.97
N ASP A 19 6.86 -5.97 2.82
CA ASP A 19 6.21 -6.70 3.92
C ASP A 19 7.16 -6.96 5.11
N ARG A 20 8.36 -7.50 4.83
CA ARG A 20 9.38 -7.73 5.88
C ARG A 20 9.84 -6.44 6.57
N ASN A 21 9.91 -5.32 5.84
CA ASN A 21 10.32 -4.05 6.43
C ASN A 21 9.18 -3.35 7.17
N LEU A 22 7.92 -3.56 6.78
CA LEU A 22 6.77 -3.09 7.53
C LEU A 22 6.70 -3.72 8.93
N ALA A 23 6.99 -5.03 9.05
CA ALA A 23 7.08 -5.67 10.36
C ALA A 23 8.11 -4.97 11.27
N ARG A 24 9.31 -4.69 10.75
CA ARG A 24 10.37 -3.99 11.47
C ARG A 24 10.01 -2.54 11.80
N LEU A 25 9.28 -1.86 10.92
CA LEU A 25 8.80 -0.50 11.14
C LEU A 25 7.81 -0.48 12.29
N VAL A 26 6.83 -1.38 12.28
CA VAL A 26 5.80 -1.51 13.33
C VAL A 26 6.44 -1.78 14.70
N GLU A 27 7.46 -2.63 14.78
CA GLU A 27 8.21 -2.87 16.02
C GLU A 27 8.94 -1.63 16.56
N ALA A 28 9.28 -0.66 15.70
CA ALA A 28 10.01 0.55 16.05
C ALA A 28 9.10 1.76 16.37
N MET A 29 7.79 1.65 16.11
CA MET A 29 6.84 2.74 16.33
C MET A 29 6.69 3.08 17.82
N GLN A 30 6.51 4.37 18.11
CA GLN A 30 6.10 4.84 19.43
C GLN A 30 4.57 4.72 19.60
N PRO A 31 4.05 4.73 20.85
CA PRO A 31 2.61 4.56 21.09
C PRO A 31 1.70 5.56 20.37
N ASP A 32 2.20 6.78 20.13
CA ASP A 32 1.45 7.87 19.49
C ASP A 32 1.66 7.93 17.95
N ASP A 33 2.49 7.05 17.38
CA ASP A 33 2.72 7.02 15.94
C ASP A 33 1.53 6.40 15.19
N CYS A 34 1.22 6.95 14.01
CA CYS A 34 0.24 6.41 13.07
C CYS A 34 0.93 6.06 11.75
N LEU A 35 0.70 4.84 11.27
CA LEU A 35 1.17 4.36 9.98
C LEU A 35 -0.01 4.24 9.02
N VAL A 36 0.07 4.96 7.89
CA VAL A 36 -0.83 4.80 6.75
C VAL A 36 -0.06 4.20 5.59
N VAL A 37 -0.55 3.08 5.05
CA VAL A 37 0.00 2.44 3.84
C VAL A 37 -1.06 2.52 2.74
N MET A 38 -0.71 3.18 1.63
CA MET A 38 -1.57 3.32 0.46
C MET A 38 -0.76 3.30 -0.84
N ALA A 39 -1.43 3.02 -1.95
CA ALA A 39 -0.91 3.31 -3.29
C ALA A 39 -1.60 4.54 -3.88
N ASP A 40 -1.11 5.04 -5.01
CA ASP A 40 -1.65 6.18 -5.76
C ASP A 40 -2.36 5.74 -7.05
N HIS A 41 -1.92 4.65 -7.66
CA HIS A 41 -2.54 4.03 -8.83
C HIS A 41 -2.19 2.53 -8.96
N GLY A 42 -2.74 1.86 -9.98
CA GLY A 42 -2.36 0.51 -10.39
C GLY A 42 -1.20 0.53 -11.39
N ASN A 43 -0.50 -0.59 -11.48
CA ASN A 43 0.49 -0.85 -12.54
C ASN A 43 0.62 -2.37 -12.74
N ASP A 44 -0.43 -2.97 -13.29
CA ASP A 44 -0.55 -4.41 -13.48
C ASP A 44 0.57 -4.95 -14.41
N PRO A 45 1.48 -5.81 -13.90
CA PRO A 45 2.59 -6.34 -14.69
C PRO A 45 2.17 -7.43 -15.69
N THR A 46 0.87 -7.72 -15.85
CA THR A 46 0.32 -8.74 -16.75
C THR A 46 -0.58 -8.16 -17.85
N ILE A 47 -0.71 -6.83 -17.91
CA ILE A 47 -1.72 -6.14 -18.72
C ILE A 47 -1.39 -6.11 -20.22
N GLY A 48 -0.14 -6.36 -20.61
CA GLY A 48 0.35 -6.34 -21.99
C GLY A 48 0.83 -4.96 -22.47
N HIS A 49 1.08 -4.02 -21.55
CA HIS A 49 1.67 -2.72 -21.84
C HIS A 49 2.37 -2.11 -20.61
N SER A 50 3.24 -1.13 -20.84
CA SER A 50 3.99 -0.47 -19.76
C SER A 50 3.23 0.68 -19.08
N HIS A 51 2.02 1.05 -19.49
CA HIS A 51 1.30 2.19 -18.88
C HIS A 51 0.63 1.81 -17.55
N HIS A 52 0.37 2.82 -16.71
CA HIS A 52 -0.40 2.63 -15.48
C HIS A 52 -1.83 2.15 -15.76
N THR A 53 -2.37 1.39 -14.81
CA THR A 53 -3.75 0.89 -14.80
C THR A 53 -4.60 1.69 -13.81
N ARG A 54 -5.88 1.88 -14.15
CA ARG A 54 -6.84 2.59 -13.30
C ARG A 54 -7.47 1.58 -12.33
N GLU A 55 -6.89 1.48 -11.14
CA GLU A 55 -7.30 0.53 -10.11
C GLU A 55 -7.70 1.23 -8.80
N VAL A 56 -8.52 0.53 -8.00
CA VAL A 56 -8.77 0.92 -6.60
C VAL A 56 -7.51 0.57 -5.80
N VAL A 57 -7.02 1.52 -5.01
CA VAL A 57 -5.82 1.34 -4.18
C VAL A 57 -6.20 0.87 -2.77
N PRO A 58 -5.36 0.05 -2.11
CA PRO A 58 -5.56 -0.27 -0.71
C PRO A 58 -5.30 0.95 0.17
N VAL A 59 -5.97 1.01 1.32
CA VAL A 59 -5.60 1.87 2.44
C VAL A 59 -5.60 1.03 3.72
N LEU A 60 -4.46 1.00 4.38
CA LEU A 60 -4.27 0.36 5.68
C LEU A 60 -3.85 1.43 6.68
N VAL A 61 -4.46 1.43 7.85
CA VAL A 61 -4.14 2.34 8.95
C VAL A 61 -3.80 1.50 10.17
N TYR A 62 -2.65 1.79 10.77
CA TYR A 62 -2.18 1.13 11.98
C TYR A 62 -1.75 2.16 13.01
N GLN A 63 -2.19 1.95 14.24
CA GLN A 63 -1.72 2.63 15.44
C GLN A 63 -1.83 1.66 16.61
N GLN A 64 -0.91 1.77 17.57
CA GLN A 64 -0.93 0.92 18.75
C GLN A 64 -2.23 1.10 19.55
N GLY A 65 -2.92 0.00 19.88
CA GLY A 65 -4.17 0.03 20.63
C GLY A 65 -5.42 0.41 19.84
N LEU A 66 -5.30 0.58 18.52
CA LEU A 66 -6.45 0.88 17.65
C LEU A 66 -7.43 -0.31 17.59
N VAL A 67 -8.73 -0.03 17.72
CA VAL A 67 -9.78 -1.04 17.58
C VAL A 67 -9.90 -1.44 16.11
N HIS A 68 -9.70 -2.72 15.82
CA HIS A 68 -9.85 -3.27 14.47
C HIS A 68 -11.22 -2.91 13.88
N THR A 69 -11.19 -2.18 12.77
CA THR A 69 -12.38 -1.66 12.09
C THR A 69 -12.18 -1.73 10.59
N GLN A 70 -13.26 -1.98 9.84
CA GLN A 70 -13.25 -1.86 8.38
C GLN A 70 -13.49 -0.40 7.99
N LEU A 71 -12.53 0.20 7.26
CA LEU A 71 -12.64 1.58 6.77
C LEU A 71 -13.67 1.75 5.64
N GLY A 72 -14.09 0.65 5.02
CA GLY A 72 -14.92 0.65 3.82
C GLY A 72 -14.16 1.19 2.60
N VAL A 73 -14.90 1.46 1.52
CA VAL A 73 -14.34 2.05 0.30
C VAL A 73 -14.33 3.56 0.45
N ARG A 74 -13.17 4.19 0.22
CA ARG A 74 -13.03 5.64 0.17
C ARG A 74 -13.38 6.15 -1.23
N THR A 75 -14.04 7.30 -1.29
CA THR A 75 -14.47 7.88 -2.57
C THR A 75 -13.36 8.66 -3.26
N THR A 76 -12.36 9.12 -2.49
CA THR A 76 -11.20 9.85 -3.00
C THR A 76 -9.95 9.56 -2.18
N LEU A 77 -8.78 9.63 -2.83
CA LEU A 77 -7.48 9.58 -2.15
C LEU A 77 -7.31 10.74 -1.16
N SER A 78 -7.99 11.86 -1.40
CA SER A 78 -7.96 13.04 -0.55
C SER A 78 -8.45 12.78 0.88
N ASP A 79 -9.20 11.70 1.11
CA ASP A 79 -9.68 11.33 2.45
C ASP A 79 -8.52 11.06 3.41
N VAL A 80 -7.38 10.56 2.92
CA VAL A 80 -6.18 10.36 3.74
C VAL A 80 -5.59 11.70 4.18
N GLY A 81 -5.55 12.70 3.30
CA GLY A 81 -5.02 14.03 3.64
C GLY A 81 -5.96 14.89 4.50
N ALA A 82 -7.24 14.51 4.58
CA ALA A 82 -8.23 15.18 5.41
C ALA A 82 -8.29 14.66 6.85
N THR A 83 -7.59 13.55 7.14
CA THR A 83 -7.50 12.93 8.48
C THR A 83 -6.46 13.66 9.33
#